data_AF-A0A2G6LD12-F1
#
_entry.id   AF-A0A2G6LD12-F1
#
_cell.length_a   1.000
_cell.length_b   1.000
_cell.length_c   1.000
_cell.angle_alpha   90.00
_cell.angle_beta   90.00
_cell.angle_gamma   90.00
#
_symmetry.space_group_name_H-M   'P 1'
#
loop_
_entity.id
_entity.type
_entity.pdbx_description
1 polymer ?
#
loop_
_entity_poly.entity_id
_entity_poly.type
_entity_poly.pdbx_seq_one_letter_code
_entity_poly.pdbx_strand_id
1 'polypeptide(L)'
;MSDGTSLACPLCAARQTLFFFDDPKNYQHRYHHCPVCDLVFVTPDCRLDSTAEKARYDMHHNDDSPSYIAFLSRLANPLLALLPAAAHGLDFGSGKSPAMANLFRQAGHHCDCYDPYFQANHQLLERRYDFIIASEVIEHLYYPKQTFQQWLSMLKPKGLLAIMTGFRPDDSEFPDWWYKNDPTHVGLFSQQTFIFLQVQYQLDLVFLQKNIIIFRLPE
;
A
#
# COMPACT_ATOMS: atom_id res chain seq x y z
N MET A 1 3.30 22.40 -29.10
CA MET A 1 2.70 23.20 -28.01
C MET A 1 2.11 22.19 -27.05
N SER A 2 2.85 21.84 -25.99
CA SER A 2 2.39 20.86 -25.01
C SER A 2 1.49 21.58 -24.01
N ASP A 3 0.18 21.34 -24.07
CA ASP A 3 -0.73 21.59 -22.96
C ASP A 3 -0.29 20.69 -21.80
N GLY A 4 0.73 21.13 -21.07
CA GLY A 4 1.26 20.48 -19.89
C GLY A 4 0.33 20.75 -18.73
N THR A 5 -0.82 20.09 -18.69
CA THR A 5 -1.68 20.08 -17.50
C THR A 5 -0.85 19.47 -16.37
N SER A 6 -0.33 20.34 -15.53
CA SER A 6 0.46 20.02 -14.35
C SER A 6 -0.42 19.18 -13.40
N LEU A 7 -0.29 17.85 -13.50
CA LEU A 7 -1.06 16.92 -12.68
C LEU A 7 -0.57 17.02 -11.22
N ALA A 8 -1.51 17.20 -10.30
CA ALA A 8 -1.17 17.16 -8.88
C ALA A 8 -0.82 15.72 -8.47
N CYS A 9 0.29 15.55 -7.75
CA CYS A 9 0.66 14.27 -7.18
C CYS A 9 -0.44 13.78 -6.22
N PRO A 10 -0.96 12.55 -6.35
CA PRO A 10 -2.05 12.05 -5.53
C PRO A 10 -1.65 11.78 -4.06
N LEU A 11 -0.34 11.78 -3.76
CA LEU A 11 0.20 11.58 -2.41
C LEU A 11 0.54 12.88 -1.69
N CYS A 12 1.36 13.75 -2.28
CA CYS A 12 1.82 14.98 -1.62
C CYS A 12 1.07 16.24 -2.09
N ALA A 13 0.22 16.15 -3.12
CA ALA A 13 -0.48 17.27 -3.77
C ALA A 13 0.43 18.31 -4.46
N ALA A 14 1.73 18.03 -4.60
CA ALA A 14 2.62 18.89 -5.39
C ALA A 14 2.17 18.91 -6.86
N ARG A 15 2.15 20.10 -7.45
CA ARG A 15 1.75 20.30 -8.87
C ARG A 15 2.90 20.07 -9.85
N GLN A 16 4.14 20.15 -9.39
CA GLN A 16 5.35 20.02 -10.22
C GLN A 16 5.65 18.56 -10.57
N THR A 17 4.68 17.81 -11.13
CA THR A 17 4.92 16.45 -11.61
C THR A 17 5.41 16.48 -13.05
N LEU A 18 6.21 15.48 -13.40
CA LEU A 18 6.86 15.36 -14.69
C LEU A 18 6.33 14.12 -15.39
N PHE A 19 6.21 14.18 -16.71
CA PHE A 19 6.05 12.97 -17.51
C PHE A 19 7.22 12.01 -17.20
N PHE A 20 6.92 10.72 -17.06
CA PHE A 20 7.90 9.71 -16.69
C PHE A 20 8.04 8.62 -17.75
N PHE A 21 6.94 7.96 -18.10
CA PHE A 21 6.96 6.81 -19.00
C PHE A 21 5.57 6.57 -19.60
N ASP A 22 5.51 6.22 -20.88
CA ASP A 22 4.33 5.61 -21.49
C ASP A 22 4.61 4.12 -21.69
N ASP A 23 3.74 3.24 -21.19
CA ASP A 23 3.88 1.80 -21.41
C ASP A 23 3.16 1.38 -22.71
N PRO A 24 3.89 1.06 -23.80
CA PRO A 24 3.26 0.68 -25.06
C PRO A 24 2.72 -0.76 -25.06
N LYS A 25 3.01 -1.57 -24.02
CA LYS A 25 2.72 -3.00 -23.97
C LYS A 25 1.51 -3.34 -23.11
N ASN A 26 1.30 -2.63 -21.98
CA ASN A 26 0.30 -3.01 -20.98
C ASN A 26 -0.65 -1.85 -20.65
N TYR A 27 -1.94 -2.02 -20.99
CA TYR A 27 -3.05 -1.09 -20.68
C TYR A 27 -2.83 0.38 -21.09
N GLN A 28 -1.75 0.67 -21.83
CA GLN A 28 -1.34 1.99 -22.28
C GLN A 28 -1.25 2.99 -21.12
N HIS A 29 -0.76 2.53 -19.97
CA HIS A 29 -0.58 3.37 -18.80
C HIS A 29 0.40 4.51 -19.10
N ARG A 30 -0.01 5.70 -18.70
CA ARG A 30 0.81 6.91 -18.73
C ARG A 30 1.21 7.26 -17.32
N TYR A 31 2.52 7.30 -17.09
CA TYR A 31 3.10 7.49 -15.77
C TYR A 31 3.66 8.90 -15.64
N HIS A 32 3.40 9.50 -14.48
CA HIS A 32 4.01 10.75 -14.04
C HIS A 32 4.85 10.51 -12.79
N HIS A 33 5.97 11.20 -12.68
CA HIS A 33 6.85 11.20 -11.52
C HIS A 33 6.68 12.50 -10.73
N CYS A 34 6.63 12.39 -9.41
CA CYS A 34 6.65 13.54 -8.53
C CYS A 34 8.06 13.75 -7.96
N PRO A 35 8.79 14.81 -8.33
CA PRO A 35 10.12 15.10 -7.79
C PRO A 35 10.11 15.50 -6.31
N VAL A 36 8.93 15.78 -5.71
CA VAL A 36 8.80 16.16 -4.30
C VAL A 36 8.78 14.94 -3.37
N CYS A 37 7.99 13.91 -3.71
CA CYS A 37 7.85 12.71 -2.87
C CYS A 37 8.27 11.43 -3.59
N ASP A 38 8.88 11.54 -4.75
CA ASP A 38 9.41 10.45 -5.59
C ASP A 38 8.38 9.41 -6.10
N LEU A 39 7.09 9.64 -5.86
CA LEU A 39 6.03 8.75 -6.32
C LEU A 39 5.94 8.78 -7.85
N VAL A 40 5.92 7.60 -8.47
CA VAL A 40 5.44 7.44 -9.85
C VAL A 40 3.99 7.00 -9.80
N PHE A 41 3.11 7.62 -10.58
CA PHE A 41 1.68 7.33 -10.56
C PHE A 41 1.06 7.40 -11.95
N VAL A 42 0.00 6.62 -12.14
CA VAL A 42 -0.78 6.56 -13.38
C VAL A 42 -1.74 7.76 -13.47
N THR A 43 -1.87 8.35 -14.66
CA THR A 43 -2.81 9.46 -14.89
C THR A 43 -4.26 9.03 -14.64
N PRO A 44 -5.15 9.92 -14.15
CA PRO A 44 -6.51 9.53 -13.76
C PRO A 44 -7.34 8.85 -14.85
N ASP A 45 -7.11 9.20 -16.12
CA ASP A 45 -7.83 8.67 -17.27
C ASP A 45 -7.40 7.24 -17.68
N CYS A 46 -6.25 6.77 -17.18
CA CYS A 46 -5.79 5.40 -17.38
C CYS A 46 -6.26 4.45 -16.27
N ARG A 47 -6.96 4.94 -15.24
CA ARG A 47 -7.42 4.11 -14.11
C ARG A 47 -8.62 3.27 -14.52
N LEU A 48 -8.67 2.05 -13.99
CA LEU A 48 -9.84 1.20 -14.12
C LEU A 48 -11.02 1.80 -13.35
N ASP A 49 -12.24 1.46 -13.78
CA ASP A 49 -13.40 1.66 -12.93
C ASP A 49 -13.52 0.54 -11.90
N SER A 50 -14.36 0.75 -10.88
CA SER A 50 -14.53 -0.20 -9.78
C SER A 50 -14.97 -1.60 -10.22
N THR A 51 -15.67 -1.71 -11.35
CA THR A 51 -16.13 -3.00 -11.88
C THR A 51 -14.97 -3.77 -12.50
N ALA A 52 -14.15 -3.10 -13.31
CA ALA A 52 -12.96 -3.68 -13.92
C ALA A 52 -11.89 -4.03 -12.87
N GLU A 53 -11.70 -3.19 -11.85
CA GLU A 53 -10.81 -3.49 -10.71
C GLU A 53 -11.25 -4.75 -9.97
N LYS A 54 -12.52 -4.84 -9.60
CA LYS A 54 -13.03 -6.02 -8.89
C LYS A 54 -12.89 -7.28 -9.74
N ALA A 55 -13.14 -7.21 -11.04
CA ALA A 55 -12.94 -8.33 -11.95
C ALA A 55 -11.46 -8.79 -11.99
N ARG A 56 -10.52 -7.84 -11.90
CA ARG A 56 -9.10 -8.16 -11.74
C ARG A 56 -8.83 -8.86 -10.41
N TYR A 57 -9.28 -8.29 -9.29
CA TYR A 57 -9.12 -8.87 -7.95
C TYR A 57 -9.76 -10.26 -7.81
N ASP A 58 -10.85 -10.53 -8.52
CA ASP A 58 -11.51 -11.82 -8.52
C ASP A 58 -10.63 -12.96 -9.08
N MET A 59 -9.61 -12.64 -9.90
CA MET A 59 -8.64 -13.59 -10.43
C MET A 59 -7.48 -13.91 -9.47
N HIS A 60 -7.37 -13.19 -8.33
CA HIS A 60 -6.31 -13.44 -7.36
C HIS A 60 -6.61 -14.72 -6.57
N HIS A 61 -5.60 -15.58 -6.46
CA HIS A 61 -5.65 -16.81 -5.69
C HIS A 61 -4.94 -16.61 -4.35
N ASN A 62 -5.63 -15.96 -3.41
CA ASN A 62 -5.18 -15.83 -2.02
C ASN A 62 -5.71 -17.04 -1.23
N ASP A 63 -5.03 -18.17 -1.36
CA ASP A 63 -5.39 -19.43 -0.68
C ASP A 63 -4.59 -19.64 0.61
N ASP A 64 -4.93 -20.65 1.42
CA ASP A 64 -4.14 -21.00 2.60
C ASP A 64 -2.92 -21.89 2.26
N SER A 65 -2.39 -21.79 1.03
CA SER A 65 -1.24 -22.60 0.63
C SER A 65 0.01 -22.25 1.45
N PRO A 66 0.92 -23.22 1.69
CA PRO A 66 2.17 -22.95 2.38
C PRO A 66 3.00 -21.83 1.74
N SER A 67 2.97 -21.70 0.41
CA SER A 67 3.64 -20.63 -0.33
C SER A 67 3.05 -19.25 -0.03
N TYR A 68 1.73 -19.14 0.03
CA TYR A 68 1.08 -17.87 0.35
C TYR A 68 1.30 -17.49 1.81
N ILE A 69 1.18 -18.45 2.73
CA ILE A 69 1.52 -18.23 4.14
C ILE A 69 2.98 -17.81 4.31
N ALA A 70 3.92 -18.43 3.60
CA ALA A 70 5.33 -18.03 3.62
C ALA A 70 5.54 -16.60 3.08
N PHE A 71 4.81 -16.21 2.03
CA PHE A 71 4.81 -14.85 1.52
C PHE A 71 4.33 -13.83 2.57
N LEU A 72 3.16 -14.06 3.17
CA LEU A 72 2.59 -13.17 4.21
C LEU A 72 3.48 -13.12 5.46
N SER A 73 4.09 -14.25 5.82
CA SER A 73 4.98 -14.36 7.00
C SER A 73 6.19 -13.45 6.93
N ARG A 74 6.62 -13.02 5.72
CA ARG A 74 7.70 -12.05 5.56
C ARG A 74 7.38 -10.72 6.24
N LEU A 75 6.11 -10.28 6.21
CA LEU A 75 5.62 -9.09 6.90
C LEU A 75 5.14 -9.41 8.32
N ALA A 76 4.43 -10.53 8.49
CA ALA A 76 3.81 -10.87 9.77
C ALA A 76 4.85 -11.09 10.88
N ASN A 77 5.89 -11.88 10.62
CA ASN A 77 6.90 -12.23 11.63
C ASN A 77 7.63 -11.03 12.23
N PRO A 78 8.19 -10.10 11.44
CA PRO A 78 8.85 -8.94 12.02
C PRO A 78 7.86 -7.99 12.72
N LEU A 79 6.61 -7.89 12.26
CA LEU A 79 5.61 -7.10 12.98
C LEU A 79 5.27 -7.73 14.34
N LEU A 80 5.02 -9.04 14.39
CA LEU A 80 4.72 -9.78 15.63
C LEU A 80 5.82 -9.59 16.69
N ALA A 81 7.09 -9.56 16.27
CA ALA A 81 8.22 -9.33 17.18
C ALA A 81 8.22 -7.95 17.86
N LEU A 82 7.46 -6.99 17.33
CA LEU A 82 7.36 -5.62 17.86
C LEU A 82 6.10 -5.37 18.69
N LEU A 83 5.12 -6.28 18.66
CA LEU A 83 3.82 -6.07 19.27
C LEU A 83 3.82 -6.39 20.77
N PRO A 84 3.06 -5.64 21.59
CA PRO A 84 2.73 -6.05 22.94
C PRO A 84 1.81 -7.28 22.91
N ALA A 85 1.81 -8.07 23.99
CA ALA A 85 0.92 -9.21 24.12
C ALA A 85 -0.56 -8.80 23.94
N ALA A 86 -1.34 -9.63 23.26
CA ALA A 86 -2.76 -9.43 23.01
C ALA A 86 -3.14 -8.09 22.33
N ALA A 87 -2.22 -7.53 21.51
CA ALA A 87 -2.51 -6.37 20.68
C ALA A 87 -3.74 -6.57 19.76
N HIS A 88 -4.44 -5.48 19.44
CA HIS A 88 -5.55 -5.45 18.50
C HIS A 88 -5.16 -4.70 17.22
N GLY A 89 -5.22 -5.39 16.08
CA GLY A 89 -4.94 -4.78 14.79
C GLY A 89 -6.00 -4.97 13.72
N LEU A 90 -5.69 -4.42 12.56
CA LEU A 90 -6.50 -4.47 11.35
C LEU A 90 -5.65 -4.94 10.17
N ASP A 91 -6.13 -5.96 9.48
CA ASP A 91 -5.68 -6.32 8.13
C ASP A 91 -6.52 -5.55 7.11
N PHE A 92 -5.96 -4.45 6.59
CA PHE A 92 -6.62 -3.55 5.65
C PHE A 92 -6.31 -4.00 4.22
N GLY A 93 -7.33 -4.16 3.39
CA GLY A 93 -7.20 -4.77 2.07
C GLY A 93 -7.03 -6.28 2.15
N SER A 94 -7.69 -6.93 3.12
CA SER A 94 -7.52 -8.36 3.40
C SER A 94 -7.93 -9.29 2.24
N GLY A 95 -8.64 -8.79 1.24
CA GLY A 95 -9.19 -9.60 0.17
C GLY A 95 -10.24 -10.60 0.67
N LYS A 96 -10.33 -11.73 -0.05
CA LYS A 96 -11.28 -12.82 0.24
C LYS A 96 -10.87 -13.72 1.41
N SER A 97 -9.57 -13.81 1.69
CA SER A 97 -9.02 -14.74 2.68
C SER A 97 -8.56 -14.00 3.94
N PRO A 98 -8.92 -14.47 5.15
CA PRO A 98 -8.41 -13.92 6.39
C PRO A 98 -7.00 -14.44 6.75
N ALA A 99 -6.23 -14.98 5.80
CA ALA A 99 -4.95 -15.66 6.04
C ALA A 99 -3.96 -14.81 6.86
N MET A 100 -3.77 -13.53 6.50
CA MET A 100 -2.90 -12.63 7.25
C MET A 100 -3.42 -12.42 8.68
N ALA A 101 -4.70 -12.06 8.85
CA ALA A 101 -5.30 -11.91 10.17
C ALA A 101 -5.20 -13.19 11.03
N ASN A 102 -5.30 -14.38 10.42
CA ASN A 102 -5.18 -15.66 11.11
C ASN A 102 -3.77 -15.89 11.68
N LEU A 103 -2.70 -15.43 11.01
CA LEU A 103 -1.34 -15.50 11.56
C LEU A 103 -1.23 -14.74 12.89
N PHE A 104 -1.84 -13.55 12.97
CA PHE A 104 -1.86 -12.74 14.19
C PHE A 104 -2.75 -13.36 15.28
N ARG A 105 -3.92 -13.90 14.90
CA ARG A 105 -4.82 -14.60 15.83
C ARG A 105 -4.17 -15.83 16.46
N GLN A 106 -3.45 -16.63 15.66
CA GLN A 106 -2.71 -17.80 16.14
C GLN A 106 -1.56 -17.42 17.08
N ALA A 107 -0.96 -16.24 16.88
CA ALA A 107 0.04 -15.68 17.78
C ALA A 107 -0.55 -15.02 19.05
N GLY A 108 -1.87 -15.09 19.26
CA GLY A 108 -2.54 -14.58 20.46
C GLY A 108 -3.01 -13.13 20.39
N HIS A 109 -3.05 -12.53 19.20
CA HIS A 109 -3.55 -11.17 18.98
C HIS A 109 -5.00 -11.16 18.47
N HIS A 110 -5.66 -10.01 18.58
CA HIS A 110 -6.91 -9.77 17.85
C HIS A 110 -6.58 -9.08 16.53
N CYS A 111 -7.16 -9.54 15.42
CA CYS A 111 -6.95 -8.94 14.11
C CYS A 111 -8.27 -8.92 13.34
N ASP A 112 -8.79 -7.72 13.06
CA ASP A 112 -9.97 -7.49 12.23
C ASP A 112 -9.58 -7.59 10.73
N CYS A 113 -10.53 -7.92 9.86
CA CYS A 113 -10.34 -7.91 8.41
C CYS A 113 -11.23 -6.83 7.79
N TYR A 114 -10.65 -5.99 6.94
CA TYR A 114 -11.40 -5.00 6.16
C TYR A 114 -10.95 -5.03 4.71
N ASP A 115 -11.92 -5.07 3.80
CA ASP A 115 -11.66 -4.96 2.36
C ASP A 115 -12.84 -4.26 1.67
N PRO A 116 -12.62 -3.23 0.83
CA PRO A 116 -13.72 -2.48 0.22
C PRO A 116 -14.58 -3.30 -0.76
N TYR A 117 -14.07 -4.37 -1.35
CA TYR A 117 -14.80 -5.22 -2.30
C TYR A 117 -15.33 -6.50 -1.69
N PHE A 118 -14.63 -7.06 -0.69
CA PHE A 118 -14.94 -8.38 -0.15
C PHE A 118 -15.46 -8.36 1.30
N GLN A 119 -15.06 -7.38 2.10
CA GLN A 119 -15.38 -7.29 3.54
C GLN A 119 -15.54 -5.83 3.99
N ALA A 120 -16.52 -5.13 3.40
CA ALA A 120 -16.70 -3.68 3.53
C ALA A 120 -17.40 -3.25 4.83
N ASN A 121 -16.94 -3.76 5.98
CA ASN A 121 -17.45 -3.28 7.28
C ASN A 121 -16.81 -1.93 7.65
N HIS A 122 -17.43 -0.84 7.21
CA HIS A 122 -16.94 0.51 7.43
C HIS A 122 -16.84 0.92 8.91
N GLN A 123 -17.58 0.26 9.82
CA GLN A 123 -17.47 0.53 11.27
C GLN A 123 -16.07 0.21 11.82
N LEU A 124 -15.29 -0.64 11.13
CA LEU A 124 -13.91 -0.93 11.51
C LEU A 124 -12.99 0.29 11.31
N LEU A 125 -13.31 1.17 10.35
CA LEU A 125 -12.49 2.36 10.06
C LEU A 125 -12.68 3.49 11.09
N GLU A 126 -13.65 3.35 11.99
CA GLU A 126 -13.91 4.30 13.09
C GLU A 126 -13.13 3.94 14.38
N ARG A 127 -12.49 2.76 14.39
CA ARG A 127 -11.80 2.23 15.57
C ARG A 127 -10.37 2.77 15.72
N ARG A 128 -9.71 2.35 16.79
CA ARG A 128 -8.29 2.59 17.06
C ARG A 128 -7.56 1.27 17.28
N TYR A 129 -6.43 1.10 16.62
CA TYR A 129 -5.66 -0.14 16.57
C TYR A 129 -4.24 0.04 17.12
N ASP A 130 -3.71 -1.02 17.73
CA ASP A 130 -2.30 -1.13 18.08
C ASP A 130 -1.43 -1.34 16.83
N PHE A 131 -2.00 -1.95 15.78
CA PHE A 131 -1.33 -2.11 14.49
C PHE A 131 -2.30 -2.16 13.30
N ILE A 132 -1.82 -1.75 12.13
CA ILE A 132 -2.51 -1.89 10.84
C ILE A 132 -1.54 -2.56 9.87
N ILE A 133 -2.06 -3.49 9.07
CA ILE A 133 -1.35 -4.19 8.01
C ILE A 133 -1.96 -3.77 6.68
N ALA A 134 -1.10 -3.48 5.70
CA ALA A 134 -1.47 -3.21 4.32
C ALA A 134 -0.48 -3.94 3.39
N SER A 135 -0.78 -5.20 3.09
CA SER A 135 0.06 -6.09 2.27
C SER A 135 -0.47 -6.14 0.85
N GLU A 136 0.28 -5.60 -0.11
CA GLU A 136 -0.10 -5.44 -1.52
C GLU A 136 -1.41 -4.63 -1.66
N VAL A 137 -1.38 -3.39 -1.18
CA VAL A 137 -2.56 -2.52 -1.05
C VAL A 137 -2.27 -1.10 -1.50
N ILE A 138 -1.17 -0.52 -1.00
CA ILE A 138 -0.90 0.92 -1.13
C ILE A 138 -0.76 1.34 -2.60
N GLU A 139 -0.28 0.45 -3.45
CA GLU A 139 -0.10 0.64 -4.88
C GLU A 139 -1.42 0.74 -5.66
N HIS A 140 -2.51 0.23 -5.10
CA HIS A 140 -3.85 0.25 -5.70
C HIS A 140 -4.65 1.52 -5.33
N LEU A 141 -4.14 2.34 -4.41
CA LEU A 141 -4.91 3.45 -3.87
C LEU A 141 -4.98 4.63 -4.85
N TYR A 142 -6.20 5.04 -5.20
CA TYR A 142 -6.43 6.20 -6.08
C TYR A 142 -6.20 7.53 -5.37
N TYR A 143 -6.36 7.51 -4.03
CA TYR A 143 -6.20 8.65 -3.12
C TYR A 143 -5.28 8.29 -1.95
N PRO A 144 -4.01 7.91 -2.21
CA PRO A 144 -3.12 7.36 -1.20
C PRO A 144 -2.84 8.34 -0.06
N LYS A 145 -2.88 9.65 -0.31
CA LYS A 145 -2.80 10.67 0.76
C LYS A 145 -3.89 10.48 1.81
N GLN A 146 -5.14 10.37 1.36
CA GLN A 146 -6.32 10.31 2.24
C GLN A 146 -6.31 9.00 3.02
N THR A 147 -6.05 7.88 2.35
CA THR A 147 -5.98 6.56 3.00
C THR A 147 -4.82 6.47 3.98
N PHE A 148 -3.63 6.99 3.63
CA PHE A 148 -2.49 6.99 4.55
C PHE A 148 -2.80 7.82 5.80
N GLN A 149 -3.38 9.02 5.64
CA GLN A 149 -3.84 9.84 6.76
C GLN A 149 -4.91 9.13 7.61
N GLN A 150 -5.81 8.40 6.97
CA GLN A 150 -6.81 7.58 7.66
C GLN A 150 -6.15 6.49 8.49
N TRP A 151 -5.21 5.72 7.92
CA TRP A 151 -4.45 4.70 8.66
C TRP A 151 -3.74 5.30 9.89
N LEU A 152 -3.06 6.44 9.73
CA LEU A 152 -2.43 7.12 10.87
C LEU A 152 -3.46 7.53 11.92
N SER A 153 -4.62 8.05 11.51
CA SER A 153 -5.68 8.44 12.45
C SER A 153 -6.31 7.26 13.19
N MET A 154 -6.27 6.07 12.61
CA MET A 154 -6.81 4.83 13.17
C MET A 154 -5.82 4.12 14.10
N LEU A 155 -4.57 4.58 14.20
CA LEU A 155 -3.60 3.99 15.11
C LEU A 155 -3.65 4.68 16.47
N LYS A 156 -3.42 3.89 17.52
CA LYS A 156 -3.15 4.39 18.88
C LYS A 156 -1.74 5.03 18.93
N PRO A 157 -1.42 5.82 19.96
CA PRO A 157 -0.04 6.22 20.25
C PRO A 157 0.91 5.01 20.21
N LYS A 158 2.09 5.17 19.60
CA LYS A 158 3.05 4.08 19.32
C LYS A 158 2.55 2.94 18.43
N GLY A 159 1.36 3.10 17.84
CA GLY A 159 0.79 2.12 16.93
C GLY A 159 1.65 1.92 15.67
N LEU A 160 1.60 0.71 15.12
CA LEU A 160 2.43 0.30 14.00
C LEU A 160 1.63 0.24 12.69
N LEU A 161 2.14 0.84 11.62
CA LEU A 161 1.64 0.63 10.25
C LEU A 161 2.65 -0.20 9.47
N ALA A 162 2.31 -1.44 9.16
CA ALA A 162 3.16 -2.35 8.41
C ALA A 162 2.67 -2.48 6.97
N ILE A 163 3.54 -2.17 6.02
CA ILE A 163 3.24 -2.18 4.59
C ILE A 163 4.19 -3.15 3.90
N MET A 164 3.63 -3.97 3.00
CA MET A 164 4.40 -4.73 2.01
C MET A 164 3.92 -4.34 0.62
N THR A 165 4.83 -3.91 -0.26
CA THR A 165 4.53 -3.52 -1.64
C THR A 165 5.79 -3.55 -2.49
N GLY A 166 5.65 -3.76 -3.80
CA GLY A 166 6.77 -3.70 -4.74
C GLY A 166 7.44 -2.32 -4.75
N PHE A 167 8.68 -2.24 -4.30
CA PHE A 167 9.42 -0.98 -4.41
C PHE A 167 9.80 -0.71 -5.86
N ARG A 168 9.43 0.49 -6.33
CA ARG A 168 9.85 1.02 -7.61
C ARG A 168 11.38 0.95 -7.71
N PRO A 169 11.92 0.31 -8.77
CA PRO A 169 13.36 0.28 -9.00
C PRO A 169 13.84 1.63 -9.57
N ASP A 170 15.13 1.70 -9.86
CA ASP A 170 15.72 2.85 -10.56
C ASP A 170 15.07 3.03 -11.95
N ASP A 171 15.08 4.27 -12.44
CA ASP A 171 14.39 4.67 -13.67
C ASP A 171 14.83 3.86 -14.90
N SER A 172 16.09 3.39 -14.94
CA SER A 172 16.61 2.55 -16.03
C SER A 172 16.01 1.14 -16.06
N GLU A 173 15.56 0.60 -14.92
CA GLU A 173 14.99 -0.74 -14.82
C GLU A 173 13.45 -0.72 -14.91
N PHE A 174 12.85 0.46 -14.75
CA PHE A 174 11.39 0.62 -14.74
C PHE A 174 10.67 0.06 -15.99
N PRO A 175 11.17 0.25 -17.24
CA PRO A 175 10.46 -0.24 -18.43
C PRO A 175 10.21 -1.76 -18.44
N ASP A 176 11.12 -2.53 -17.85
CA ASP A 176 11.06 -4.01 -17.83
C ASP A 176 10.55 -4.56 -16.49
N TRP A 177 10.29 -3.69 -15.51
CA TRP A 177 9.78 -4.12 -14.21
C TRP A 177 8.36 -4.67 -14.33
N TRP A 178 8.18 -5.94 -13.99
CA TRP A 178 6.91 -6.67 -14.16
C TRP A 178 5.78 -6.16 -13.27
N TYR A 179 6.11 -5.58 -12.11
CA TYR A 179 5.12 -5.18 -11.11
C TYR A 179 4.18 -4.07 -11.62
N LYS A 180 4.66 -3.18 -12.50
CA LYS A 180 3.83 -2.13 -13.12
C LYS A 180 2.80 -2.67 -14.13
N ASN A 181 2.94 -3.94 -14.54
CA ASN A 181 2.11 -4.50 -15.60
C ASN A 181 0.71 -4.89 -15.11
N ASP A 182 0.49 -4.90 -13.79
CA ASP A 182 -0.86 -5.03 -13.26
C ASP A 182 -1.62 -3.70 -13.44
N PRO A 183 -2.78 -3.69 -14.12
CA PRO A 183 -3.52 -2.46 -14.40
C PRO A 183 -4.06 -1.77 -13.15
N THR A 184 -4.14 -2.49 -12.03
CA THR A 184 -4.61 -1.92 -10.76
C THR A 184 -3.49 -1.24 -9.98
N HIS A 185 -2.22 -1.37 -10.38
CA HIS A 185 -1.09 -0.70 -9.72
C HIS A 185 -0.96 0.73 -10.24
N VAL A 186 -1.62 1.66 -9.56
CA VAL A 186 -1.71 3.07 -10.00
C VAL A 186 -0.74 4.00 -9.27
N GLY A 187 -0.13 3.57 -8.16
CA GLY A 187 0.90 4.28 -7.42
C GLY A 187 2.11 3.38 -7.16
N LEU A 188 3.28 3.77 -7.64
CA LEU A 188 4.51 2.99 -7.56
C LEU A 188 5.49 3.68 -6.61
N PHE A 189 5.57 3.14 -5.41
CA PHE A 189 6.30 3.72 -4.28
C PHE A 189 7.77 3.33 -4.31
N SER A 190 8.67 4.27 -4.08
CA SER A 190 10.08 3.98 -3.86
C SER A 190 10.44 4.06 -2.37
N GLN A 191 11.67 3.69 -2.02
CA GLN A 191 12.19 3.98 -0.68
C GLN A 191 12.12 5.47 -0.35
N GLN A 192 12.36 6.34 -1.34
CA GLN A 192 12.37 7.79 -1.12
C GLN A 192 10.96 8.31 -0.86
N THR A 193 9.93 7.67 -1.44
CA THR A 193 8.54 7.96 -1.10
C THR A 193 8.24 7.64 0.36
N PHE A 194 8.73 6.53 0.89
CA PHE A 194 8.52 6.19 2.31
C PHE A 194 9.31 7.09 3.26
N ILE A 195 10.54 7.48 2.91
CA ILE A 195 11.33 8.48 3.67
C ILE A 195 10.61 9.84 3.65
N PHE A 196 10.04 10.23 2.52
CA PHE A 196 9.22 11.44 2.45
C PHE A 196 8.03 11.37 3.44
N LEU A 197 7.30 10.25 3.46
CA LEU A 197 6.19 10.06 4.39
C LEU A 197 6.63 10.08 5.85
N GLN A 198 7.78 9.48 6.16
CA GLN A 198 8.39 9.52 7.48
C GLN A 198 8.57 10.97 7.95
N VAL A 199 9.22 11.80 7.14
CA VAL A 199 9.50 13.21 7.47
C VAL A 199 8.20 14.02 7.55
N GLN A 200 7.32 13.85 6.57
CA GLN A 200 6.07 14.60 6.46
C GLN A 200 5.14 14.38 7.67
N TYR A 201 5.13 13.17 8.22
CA TYR A 201 4.23 12.78 9.31
C TYR A 201 4.96 12.53 10.65
N GLN A 202 6.25 12.84 10.73
CA GLN A 202 7.09 12.68 11.93
C GLN A 202 7.00 11.26 12.53
N LEU A 203 7.10 10.25 11.66
CA LEU A 203 7.02 8.85 12.03
C LEU A 203 8.42 8.29 12.27
N ASP A 204 8.52 7.26 13.10
CA ASP A 204 9.66 6.35 13.04
C ASP A 204 9.45 5.41 11.85
N LEU A 205 10.50 5.17 11.06
CA LEU A 205 10.47 4.27 9.90
C LEU A 205 11.59 3.25 9.98
N VAL A 206 11.24 1.99 9.77
CA VAL A 206 12.21 0.91 9.59
C VAL A 206 11.95 0.23 8.25
N PHE A 207 12.97 0.19 7.40
CA PHE A 207 13.03 -0.72 6.26
C PHE A 207 13.53 -2.08 6.73
N LEU A 208 12.80 -3.13 6.41
CA LEU A 208 13.18 -4.50 6.78
C LEU A 208 13.74 -5.23 5.56
N GLN A 209 13.17 -6.40 5.24
CA GLN A 209 13.48 -7.11 4.01
C GLN A 209 13.02 -6.32 2.78
N LYS A 210 13.40 -6.78 1.59
CA LYS A 210 12.92 -6.21 0.33
C LYS A 210 11.38 -6.10 0.35
N ASN A 211 10.88 -4.93 -0.02
CA ASN A 211 9.47 -4.58 -0.15
C ASN A 211 8.69 -4.37 1.17
N ILE A 212 9.35 -4.35 2.33
CA ILE A 212 8.67 -4.25 3.63
C ILE A 212 9.13 -3.02 4.40
N ILE A 213 8.16 -2.23 4.85
CA ILE A 213 8.35 -1.12 5.77
C ILE A 213 7.40 -1.20 6.95
N ILE A 214 7.86 -0.71 8.10
CA ILE A 214 7.03 -0.47 9.27
C ILE A 214 7.22 0.98 9.71
N PHE A 215 6.12 1.72 9.75
CA PHE A 215 6.04 2.99 10.44
C PHE A 215 5.56 2.79 11.87
N ARG A 216 5.99 3.67 12.77
CA ARG A 216 5.47 3.79 14.13
C ARG A 216 5.10 5.25 14.40
N LEU A 217 3.91 5.46 14.97
CA LEU A 217 3.53 6.78 15.47
C LEU A 217 4.35 7.18 16.70
N PRO A 218 4.64 8.47 16.88
CA PRO A 218 5.20 8.97 18.13
C PRO A 218 4.21 8.78 19.31
N GLU A 219 4.66 9.18 20.51
CA GLU A 219 3.79 9.31 21.71
C GLU A 219 2.58 10.20 21.47
#